data_AF-A0A7I7L6U5-F1
#
_entry.id   AF-A0A7I7L6U5-F1
#
_cell.length_a   1.000
_cell.length_b   1.000
_cell.length_c   1.000
_cell.angle_alpha   90.00
_cell.angle_beta   90.00
_cell.angle_gamma   90.00
#
_symmetry.space_group_name_H-M   'P 1'
#
loop_
_entity.id
_entity.type
_entity.pdbx_description
1 polymer ?
#
loop_
_entity_poly.entity_id
_entity_poly.type
_entity_poly.pdbx_seq_one_letter_code
_entity_poly.pdbx_strand_id
1 'polypeptide(L)' 'MSALSTMLVRTAKSDEVFVQVTELQKAKRRIRTVRATRRNTELEGTRSTAATRADQDDYARGKITAAELGERVRRRYNIQ' A
#
# COMPACT_ATOMS: atom_id res chain seq x y z
N MET A 1 -28.78 -29.41 7.45
CA MET A 1 -27.57 -28.59 7.67
C MET A 1 -26.87 -29.10 8.92
N SER A 2 -25.69 -29.71 8.78
CA SER A 2 -24.91 -30.27 9.90
C SER A 2 -24.13 -29.15 10.62
N ALA A 3 -23.98 -29.23 11.94
CA ALA A 3 -23.23 -28.27 12.76
C ALA A 3 -21.77 -28.06 12.27
N LEU A 4 -21.16 -29.08 11.67
CA LEU A 4 -19.81 -29.02 11.10
C LEU A 4 -19.73 -28.10 9.87
N SER A 5 -20.78 -28.06 9.04
CA SER A 5 -20.84 -27.22 7.84
C SER A 5 -20.96 -25.74 8.22
N THR A 6 -21.74 -25.41 9.25
CA THR A 6 -21.88 -24.04 9.77
C THR A 6 -20.57 -23.53 10.40
N MET A 7 -19.83 -24.40 11.10
CA MET A 7 -18.57 -24.04 11.74
C MET A 7 -17.47 -23.72 10.72
N LEU A 8 -17.35 -24.53 9.66
CA LEU A 8 -16.36 -24.33 8.59
C LEU A 8 -16.56 -22.98 7.87
N VAL A 9 -17.82 -22.65 7.55
CA VAL A 9 -18.17 -21.36 6.91
C VAL A 9 -17.84 -20.18 7.83
N ARG A 10 -18.09 -20.32 9.14
CA ARG A 10 -17.79 -19.28 10.13
C ARG A 10 -16.28 -19.03 10.28
N THR A 11 -15.46 -20.07 10.24
CA THR A 11 -13.99 -19.95 10.28
C THR A 11 -13.47 -19.22 9.04
N ALA A 12 -13.87 -19.65 7.84
CA ALA A 12 -13.46 -19.00 6.59
C ALA A 12 -13.85 -17.51 6.56
N LYS A 13 -15.04 -17.17 7.05
CA LYS A 13 -15.47 -15.76 7.12
C LYS A 13 -14.64 -14.93 8.09
N SER A 14 -14.19 -15.54 9.19
CA SER A 14 -13.34 -14.89 10.18
C SER A 14 -11.94 -14.61 9.63
N ASP A 15 -11.37 -15.57 8.89
CA ASP A 15 -10.07 -15.42 8.23
C ASP A 15 -10.10 -14.33 7.16
N GLU A 16 -11.15 -14.29 6.35
CA GLU A 16 -11.36 -13.26 5.33
C GLU A 16 -11.41 -11.86 5.97
N VAL A 17 -12.17 -11.70 7.04
CA VAL A 17 -12.29 -10.43 7.77
C VAL A 17 -10.94 -10.03 8.38
N PHE A 18 -10.19 -10.98 8.96
CA PHE A 18 -8.86 -10.71 9.50
C PHE A 18 -7.90 -10.21 8.42
N VAL A 19 -7.86 -10.88 7.27
CA VAL A 19 -7.03 -10.46 6.12
C VAL A 19 -7.41 -9.04 5.68
N GLN A 20 -8.70 -8.74 5.53
CA GLN A 20 -9.16 -7.40 5.16
C GLN A 20 -8.73 -6.32 6.16
N VAL A 21 -8.86 -6.59 7.46
CA VAL A 21 -8.41 -5.66 8.52
C VAL A 21 -6.91 -5.41 8.43
N THR A 22 -6.11 -6.45 8.20
CA THR A 22 -4.65 -6.29 8.07
C THR A 22 -4.27 -5.48 6.84
N GLU A 23 -4.94 -5.67 5.69
CA GLU A 23 -4.68 -4.89 4.49
C GLU A 23 -5.10 -3.43 4.63
N LEU A 24 -6.20 -3.15 5.33
CA LEU A 24 -6.59 -1.78 5.67
C LEU A 24 -5.56 -1.10 6.59
N GLN A 25 -5.01 -1.82 7.58
CA GLN A 25 -3.96 -1.29 8.44
C GLN A 25 -2.67 -1.01 7.66
N LYS A 26 -2.27 -1.92 6.76
CA LYS A 26 -1.12 -1.70 5.87
C LYS A 26 -1.35 -0.50 4.96
N ALA A 27 -2.52 -0.37 4.34
CA ALA A 27 -2.88 0.77 3.50
C ALA A 27 -2.79 2.10 4.27
N LYS A 28 -3.33 2.16 5.49
CA LYS A 28 -3.21 3.35 6.36
C LYS A 28 -1.75 3.74 6.63
N ARG A 29 -0.89 2.76 6.88
CA ARG A 29 0.56 3.00 7.07
C ARG A 29 1.19 3.56 5.79
N ARG A 30 0.94 2.94 4.63
CA ARG A 30 1.49 3.39 3.34
C ARG A 30 1.03 4.81 2.98
N ILE A 31 -0.25 5.14 3.17
CA ILE A 31 -0.80 6.49 2.96
C ILE A 31 -0.07 7.51 3.84
N ARG A 32 0.13 7.19 5.13
CA ARG A 32 0.85 8.08 6.06
C ARG A 32 2.29 8.33 5.59
N THR A 33 3.00 7.27 5.20
CA THR A 33 4.37 7.36 4.66
C THR A 33 4.42 8.27 3.44
N VAL A 34 3.56 8.04 2.43
CA VAL A 34 3.52 8.84 1.20
C VAL A 34 3.25 10.32 1.50
N ARG A 35 2.29 10.61 2.39
CA ARG A 35 1.97 11.99 2.78
C ARG A 35 3.15 12.67 3.47
N ALA A 36 3.83 11.97 4.38
CA ALA A 36 5.00 12.50 5.07
C ALA A 36 6.14 12.79 4.08
N THR A 37 6.46 11.85 3.18
CA THR A 37 7.49 12.05 2.15
C THR A 37 7.19 13.25 1.26
N ARG A 38 5.95 13.38 0.76
CA ARG A 38 5.57 14.53 -0.08
C ARG A 38 5.73 15.86 0.68
N ARG A 39 5.25 15.91 1.92
CA ARG A 39 5.36 17.10 2.77
C ARG A 39 6.83 17.47 3.02
N ASN A 40 7.69 16.50 3.32
CA ASN A 40 9.10 16.76 3.58
C ASN A 40 9.80 17.31 2.33
N THR A 41 9.57 16.72 1.15
CA THR A 41 10.15 17.24 -0.09
C THR A 41 9.70 18.68 -0.36
N GLU A 42 8.42 18.98 -0.13
CA GLU A 42 7.88 20.34 -0.30
C GLU A 42 8.51 21.35 0.67
N LEU A 43 8.75 20.95 1.92
CA LEU A 43 9.45 21.78 2.92
C LEU A 43 10.92 22.04 2.55
N GLU A 44 11.55 21.10 1.85
CA GLU A 44 12.91 21.25 1.31
C GLU A 44 12.94 22.05 -0.02
N GLY A 45 11.80 22.60 -0.45
CA GLY A 45 11.70 23.38 -1.69
C GLY A 45 11.68 22.52 -2.96
N THR A 46 11.55 21.20 -2.82
CA THR A 46 11.51 20.27 -3.95
C THR A 46 10.14 19.63 -4.09
N ARG A 47 9.86 19.02 -5.25
CA ARG A 47 8.59 18.33 -5.46
C ARG A 47 8.78 17.09 -6.33
N SER A 48 8.29 15.94 -5.87
CA SER A 48 8.21 14.76 -6.71
C SER A 48 7.38 15.03 -7.97
N THR A 49 7.85 14.52 -9.11
CA THR A 49 7.15 14.60 -10.40
C THR A 49 5.78 13.94 -10.34
N ALA A 50 4.90 14.30 -11.28
CA ALA A 50 3.56 13.69 -11.39
C ALA A 50 3.62 12.16 -11.52
N ALA A 51 4.55 11.65 -12.33
CA ALA A 51 4.75 10.21 -12.50
C ALA A 51 5.16 9.51 -11.19
N THR A 52 6.10 10.09 -10.43
CA THR A 52 6.48 9.55 -9.12
C THR A 52 5.33 9.61 -8.12
N ARG A 53 4.50 10.66 -8.17
CA ARG A 53 3.31 10.75 -7.33
C ARG A 53 2.27 9.68 -7.69
N ALA A 54 2.07 9.38 -8.97
CA ALA A 54 1.17 8.30 -9.41
C ALA A 54 1.63 6.93 -8.87
N ASP A 55 2.92 6.61 -8.95
CA ASP A 55 3.45 5.36 -8.38
C ASP A 55 3.28 5.31 -6.85
N GLN A 56 3.47 6.45 -6.16
CA GLN A 56 3.23 6.54 -4.72
C GLN A 56 1.75 6.30 -4.37
N ASP A 57 0.81 6.75 -5.19
CA ASP A 57 -0.62 6.50 -4.97
C ASP A 57 -0.97 5.03 -5.22
N ASP A 58 -0.34 4.39 -6.20
CA ASP A 58 -0.47 2.95 -6.43
C ASP A 58 0.10 2.13 -5.27
N TYR A 59 1.26 2.53 -4.73
CA TYR A 59 1.82 1.94 -3.52
C TYR A 59 0.88 2.15 -2.32
N ALA A 60 0.33 3.35 -2.13
CA ALA A 60 -0.62 3.63 -1.05
C ALA A 60 -1.84 2.70 -1.12
N ARG A 61 -2.38 2.49 -2.32
CA ARG A 61 -3.48 1.56 -2.61
C ARG A 61 -3.10 0.08 -2.53
N GLY A 62 -1.81 -0.24 -2.45
CA GLY A 62 -1.30 -1.62 -2.44
C GLY A 62 -1.27 -2.30 -3.80
N LYS A 63 -1.39 -1.54 -4.90
CA LYS A 63 -1.29 -2.06 -6.27
C LYS A 63 0.14 -2.43 -6.65
N ILE A 64 1.12 -1.81 -6.00
CA ILE A 64 2.54 -2.12 -6.11
C ILE A 64 3.16 -2.20 -4.73
N THR A 65 4.23 -2.97 -4.62
CA THR A 65 5.09 -3.09 -3.45
C THR A 65 6.03 -1.88 -3.33
N ALA A 66 6.67 -1.75 -2.17
CA ALA A 66 7.71 -0.74 -1.98
C ALA A 66 8.93 -0.97 -2.89
N ALA A 67 9.25 -2.24 -3.18
CA ALA A 67 10.36 -2.61 -4.06
C ALA A 67 10.09 -2.14 -5.51
N GLU A 68 8.89 -2.41 -6.02
CA GLU A 68 8.48 -1.95 -7.37
C GLU A 68 8.42 -0.43 -7.46
N LEU A 69 7.92 0.25 -6.41
CA LEU A 69 7.98 1.72 -6.34
C LEU A 69 9.43 2.22 -6.45
N GLY A 70 10.34 1.64 -5.67
CA GLY A 70 11.77 1.98 -5.70
C GLY A 70 12.41 1.73 -7.06
N GLU A 71 12.12 0.59 -7.69
CA GLU A 71 12.61 0.25 -9.03
C GLU A 71 12.11 1.26 -10.08
N ARG A 72 10.81 1.57 -10.11
CA ARG A 72 10.23 2.52 -11.07
C ARG A 72 10.85 3.91 -10.92
N VAL A 73 11.06 4.37 -9.69
CA VAL A 73 11.72 5.65 -9.40
C VAL A 73 13.17 5.62 -9.87
N ARG A 74 13.95 4.59 -9.51
CA ARG A 74 15.34 4.45 -9.96
C ARG A 74 15.47 4.44 -11.47
N ARG A 75 14.65 3.64 -12.16
CA ARG A 75 14.62 3.57 -13.63
C ARG A 75 14.30 4.93 -14.26
N ARG A 76 13.34 5.66 -13.71
CA ARG A 76 12.94 7.00 -14.19
C ARG A 76 14.08 8.01 -14.12
N TYR A 77 14.89 7.94 -13.07
CA TYR A 77 16.01 8.88 -12.85
C TYR A 77 17.37 8.29 -13.25
N ASN A 78 17.39 7.13 -13.92
CA ASN A 78 18.60 6.41 -14.32
C ASN A 78 19.60 6.19 -13.16
N ILE A 79 19.08 5.90 -11.97
CA ILE A 79 19.87 5.62 -10.76
C ILE A 79 20.08 4.10 -10.70
N GLN A 80 21.34 3.67 -10.65
CA GLN A 80 21.75 2.27 -10.48
C GLN A 80 21.62 1.84 -9.02
#